data_AF-A0A6L3N6B6-F1
#
_entry.id   AF-A0A6L3N6B6-F1
#
_cell.length_a   1.000
_cell.length_b   1.000
_cell.length_c   1.000
_cell.angle_alpha   90.00
_cell.angle_beta   90.00
_cell.angle_gamma   90.00
#
_symmetry.space_group_name_H-M   'P 1'
#
loop_
_entity.id
_entity.type
_entity.pdbx_description
1 polymer ?
#
loop_
_entity_poly.entity_id
_entity_poly.type
_entity_poly.pdbx_seq_one_letter_code
_entity_poly.pdbx_strand_id
1 'polypeptide(L)' 'RRSARHGGAAASVGWRKRGRLIAAALHFWARHGAGAACRFDVIAFEAGRLEWLRDAFRADDA' A
#
# COMPACT_ATOMS: atom_id res chain seq x y z
N ARG A 1 -18.87 8.83 -10.41
CA ARG A 1 -19.07 9.80 -9.29
C ARG A 1 -17.72 10.43 -8.98
N ARG A 2 -17.64 11.77 -9.03
CA ARG A 2 -16.40 12.57 -9.04
C ARG A 2 -16.43 13.45 -7.78
N SER A 3 -15.73 13.07 -6.71
CA SER A 3 -15.63 13.90 -5.51
C SER A 3 -14.21 13.83 -4.95
N ALA A 4 -13.45 14.91 -5.15
CA ALA A 4 -12.12 15.10 -4.57
C ALA A 4 -12.15 15.35 -3.05
N ARG A 5 -13.36 15.43 -2.44
CA ARG A 5 -13.54 15.69 -1.00
C ARG A 5 -13.00 14.59 -0.09
N HIS A 6 -12.66 13.42 -0.63
CA HIS A 6 -12.16 12.27 0.14
C HIS A 6 -10.66 11.98 -0.10
N GLY A 7 -9.90 12.92 -0.68
CA GLY A 7 -8.44 12.79 -0.82
C GLY A 7 -7.95 11.96 -2.02
N GLY A 8 -8.83 11.55 -2.93
CA GLY A 8 -8.48 10.76 -4.12
C GLY A 8 -8.18 9.28 -3.82
N ALA A 9 -8.09 8.47 -4.87
CA ALA A 9 -7.89 7.01 -4.74
C ALA A 9 -6.67 6.60 -3.87
N ALA A 10 -5.54 7.32 -3.97
CA ALA A 10 -4.35 7.03 -3.16
C ALA A 10 -4.58 7.25 -1.65
N ALA A 11 -5.40 8.22 -1.26
CA ALA A 11 -5.71 8.47 0.15
C ALA A 11 -6.51 7.34 0.81
N SER A 12 -7.11 6.43 0.02
CA SER A 12 -7.72 5.21 0.56
C SER A 12 -6.70 4.25 1.18
N VAL A 13 -5.40 4.43 0.92
CA VAL A 13 -4.28 3.67 1.50
C VAL A 13 -3.80 4.34 2.79
N GLY A 14 -4.71 4.48 3.74
CA GLY A 14 -4.42 4.98 5.09
C GLY A 14 -3.73 3.94 5.99
N TRP A 15 -3.32 4.38 7.19
CA TRP A 15 -2.54 3.59 8.16
C TRP A 15 -3.10 2.19 8.44
N ARG A 16 -4.43 2.06 8.57
CA ARG A 16 -5.11 0.76 8.79
C ARG A 16 -4.86 -0.22 7.65
N LYS A 17 -4.93 0.26 6.40
CA LYS A 17 -4.72 -0.58 5.21
C LYS A 17 -3.25 -0.95 5.08
N ARG A 18 -2.34 -0.01 5.32
CA ARG A 18 -0.90 -0.25 5.36
C ARG A 18 -0.53 -1.33 6.37
N GLY A 19 -0.98 -1.21 7.62
CA GLY A 19 -0.71 -2.19 8.68
C GLY A 19 -1.21 -3.61 8.35
N ARG A 20 -2.40 -3.74 7.74
CA ARG A 20 -2.91 -5.05 7.28
C ARG A 20 -2.04 -5.68 6.19
N LEU A 21 -1.52 -4.87 5.26
CA LEU A 21 -0.65 -5.34 4.19
C LEU A 21 0.73 -5.76 4.72
N ILE A 22 1.29 -5.00 5.67
CA ILE A 22 2.53 -5.37 6.38
C ILE A 22 2.34 -6.70 7.12
N ALA A 23 1.26 -6.84 7.91
CA ALA A 23 0.98 -8.08 8.62
C ALA A 23 0.82 -9.29 7.67
N ALA A 24 0.17 -9.11 6.53
CA ALA A 24 0.03 -10.15 5.52
C ALA A 24 1.39 -10.55 4.91
N ALA A 25 2.27 -9.59 4.64
CA ALA A 25 3.62 -9.87 4.13
C ALA A 25 4.47 -10.61 5.17
N LEU A 26 4.43 -10.21 6.44
CA LEU A 26 5.12 -10.91 7.54
C LEU A 26 4.61 -12.35 7.69
N HIS A 27 3.29 -12.55 7.61
CA HIS A 27 2.70 -13.88 7.66
C HIS A 27 3.13 -14.75 6.46
N PHE A 28 3.20 -14.17 5.26
CA PHE A 28 3.70 -14.86 4.08
C PHE A 28 5.14 -15.35 4.29
N TRP A 29 6.04 -14.49 4.77
CA TRP A 29 7.43 -14.89 5.03
C TRP A 29 7.56 -15.91 6.16
N ALA A 30 6.81 -15.76 7.25
CA ALA A 30 6.78 -16.76 8.32
C ALA A 30 6.43 -18.16 7.81
N ARG A 31 5.64 -18.27 6.73
CA ARG A 31 5.28 -19.53 6.08
C ARG A 31 6.29 -19.99 5.03
N HIS A 32 6.94 -19.08 4.33
CA HIS A 32 7.70 -19.38 3.11
C HIS A 32 9.23 -19.21 3.22
N GLY A 33 9.76 -18.79 4.37
CA GLY A 33 11.20 -18.70 4.63
C GLY A 33 11.70 -17.26 4.71
N ALA A 34 13.03 -17.09 4.73
CA ALA A 34 13.74 -15.86 5.07
C ALA A 34 13.07 -14.59 4.51
N GLY A 35 12.63 -13.72 5.41
CA GLY A 35 11.99 -12.45 5.05
C GLY A 35 12.94 -11.59 4.23
N ALA A 36 12.47 -11.10 3.09
CA ALA A 36 13.18 -10.12 2.27
C ALA A 36 12.68 -8.70 2.58
N ALA A 37 13.45 -7.68 2.16
CA ALA A 37 13.00 -6.30 2.21
C ALA A 37 11.68 -6.15 1.41
N CYS A 38 10.59 -5.82 2.11
CA CYS A 38 9.27 -5.62 1.52
C CYS A 38 9.01 -4.14 1.23
N ARG A 39 8.93 -3.78 -0.06
CA ARG A 39 8.35 -2.50 -0.49
C ARG A 39 6.88 -2.68 -0.85
N PHE A 40 6.07 -1.67 -0.58
CA PHE A 40 4.67 -1.65 -1.00
C PHE A 40 4.42 -0.50 -1.96
N ASP A 41 4.11 -0.86 -3.20
CA ASP A 41 3.72 0.10 -4.24
C ASP A 41 2.19 0.30 -4.21
N VAL A 42 1.73 1.51 -4.56
CA VAL A 42 0.31 1.81 -4.75
C VAL A 42 0.08 2.21 -6.20
N ILE A 43 -0.77 1.44 -6.90
CA ILE A 43 -1.29 1.80 -8.22
C ILE A 43 -2.72 2.30 -8.01
N ALA A 44 -2.91 3.61 -8.15
CA ALA A 44 -4.18 4.28 -7.98
C ALA A 44 -4.80 4.59 -9.34
N PHE A 45 -6.09 4.28 -9.48
CA PHE A 45 -6.87 4.65 -10.66
C PHE A 45 -7.90 5.70 -10.24
N GLU A 46 -7.78 6.90 -10.79
CA GLU A 46 -8.66 8.03 -10.47
C GLU A 46 -8.99 8.80 -11.74
N ALA A 47 -10.28 9.03 -11.99
CA ALA A 47 -10.77 9.80 -13.15
C ALA A 47 -10.14 9.39 -14.51
N GLY A 48 -9.94 8.08 -14.73
CA GLY A 48 -9.35 7.55 -15.97
C GLY A 48 -7.83 7.69 -16.06
N ARG A 49 -7.16 8.13 -14.99
CA ARG A 49 -5.69 8.20 -14.91
C ARG A 49 -5.16 7.11 -13.99
N LEU A 50 -4.02 6.56 -14.37
CA LEU A 50 -3.20 5.70 -13.53
C LEU A 50 -2.13 6.57 -12.86
N GLU A 51 -1.98 6.40 -11.55
CA GLU A 51 -0.88 6.93 -10.77
C GLU A 51 -0.18 5.77 -10.08
N TRP A 52 1.14 5.69 -10.24
CA TRP A 52 1.95 4.68 -9.56
C TRP A 52 2.86 5.35 -8.54
N LEU A 53 2.50 5.19 -7.28
CA LEU A 53 3.32 5.54 -6.13
C LEU A 53 4.22 4.34 -5.84
N ARG A 54 5.42 4.37 -6.39
CA ARG A 54 6.47 3.39 -6.06
C ARG A 54 6.93 3.63 -4.64
N ASP A 55 7.15 2.54 -3.92
CA ASP A 55 7.61 2.57 -2.53
C ASP A 55 6.75 3.48 -1.64
N ALA A 56 5.43 3.37 -1.78
CA ALA A 56 4.47 4.24 -1.10
C ALA A 56 4.52 4.11 0.43
N PHE A 57 4.99 2.96 0.92
CA PHE A 57 5.36 2.71 2.31
C PHE A 57 6.17 1.42 2.42
N ARG A 58 6.85 1.27 3.55
CA ARG A 58 7.63 0.09 3.93
C ARG A 58 7.25 -0.38 5.33
N ALA A 59 7.73 -1.55 5.73
CA ALA A 59 7.51 -2.08 7.07
C ALA A 59 8.45 -1.47 8.12
N ASP A 60 9.56 -0.90 7.66
CA ASP A 60 10.66 -0.30 8.42
C ASP A 60 10.63 1.23 8.47
N ASP A 61 9.60 1.88 7.91
CA ASP A 61 9.40 3.35 7.93
C ASP A 61 9.00 3.92 9.32
N ALA A 62 9.33 3.23 10.42
CA ALA A 62 8.97 3.62 11.79
C ALA A 62 9.85 4.76 12.33
#